data_AF-A0A7X7Q374-F1
#
_entry.id   AF-A0A7X7Q374-F1
#
_cell.length_a   1.000
_cell.length_b   1.000
_cell.length_c   1.000
_cell.angle_alpha   90.00
_cell.angle_beta   90.00
_cell.angle_gamma   90.00
#
_symmetry.space_group_name_H-M   'P 1'
#
loop_
_entity.id
_entity.type
_entity.pdbx_description
1 polymer ?
#
loop_
_entity_poly.entity_id
_entity_poly.type
_entity_poly.pdbx_seq_one_letter_code
_entity_poly.pdbx_strand_id
1 'polypeptide(L)'
;MIKVWIFVVCLILALLVGIILGFLVARRYMIKYLQDNPPINEDIVRTMMTQMGRTPSEKQVRQVMKAISSQYELKKPKKDKKK
;
A
#
# COMPACT_ATOMS: atom_id res chain seq x y z
N MET A 1 39.51 -5.85 24.95
CA MET A 1 38.32 -6.70 25.15
C MET A 1 37.08 -5.83 25.05
N ILE A 2 36.22 -6.05 24.04
CA ILE A 2 34.90 -5.41 24.00
C ILE A 2 34.12 -5.90 25.22
N LYS A 3 33.60 -4.97 26.03
CA LYS A 3 32.77 -5.29 27.19
C LYS A 3 31.43 -5.83 26.70
N VAL A 4 31.03 -7.00 27.19
CA VAL A 4 29.81 -7.73 26.78
C VAL A 4 28.56 -6.83 26.77
N TRP A 5 28.47 -5.88 27.70
CA TRP A 5 27.37 -4.91 27.76
C TRP A 5 27.26 -3.98 26.54
N ILE A 6 28.39 -3.53 25.98
CA ILE A 6 28.42 -2.68 24.75
C ILE A 6 27.90 -3.46 23.55
N PHE A 7 28.24 -4.75 23.47
CA PHE A 7 27.75 -5.64 22.41
C PHE A 7 26.23 -5.81 22.49
N VAL A 8 25.68 -6.03 23.69
CA VAL A 8 24.23 -6.16 23.90
C VAL A 8 23.48 -4.88 23.52
N VAL A 9 24.00 -3.70 23.89
CA VAL A 9 23.37 -2.42 23.53
C VAL A 9 23.41 -2.17 22.02
N CYS A 10 24.53 -2.45 21.35
CA CYS A 10 24.63 -2.35 19.89
C CYS A 10 23.69 -3.31 19.16
N LEU A 11 23.51 -4.53 19.67
CA LEU A 11 22.58 -5.51 19.10
C LEU A 11 21.13 -4.98 19.11
N ILE A 12 20.71 -4.40 20.24
CA ILE A 12 19.36 -3.83 20.40
C ILE A 12 19.17 -2.62 19.48
N LEU A 13 20.17 -1.75 19.38
CA LEU A 13 20.12 -0.59 18.48
C LEU A 13 20.04 -1.02 17.01
N ALA A 14 20.85 -2.00 16.60
CA ALA A 14 20.83 -2.54 15.23
C ALA A 14 19.48 -3.17 14.89
N LEU A 15 18.85 -3.85 15.85
CA LEU A 15 17.53 -4.45 15.67
C LEU A 15 16.45 -3.36 15.51
N LEU A 16 16.47 -2.32 16.35
CA LEU A 16 15.56 -1.17 16.21
C LEU A 16 15.72 -0.45 14.87
N VAL A 17 16.95 -0.16 14.47
CA VAL A 17 17.26 0.50 13.21
C VAL A 17 16.85 -0.37 12.01
N GLY A 18 17.08 -1.68 12.09
CA GLY A 18 16.67 -2.66 11.08
C GLY A 18 15.15 -2.72 10.89
N ILE A 19 14.37 -2.69 11.97
CA ILE A 19 12.90 -2.68 11.90
C ILE A 19 12.40 -1.39 11.22
N ILE A 20 12.93 -0.23 11.63
CA ILE A 20 12.48 1.07 11.09
C ILE A 20 12.81 1.17 9.59
N LEU A 21 14.04 0.80 9.20
CA LEU A 21 14.46 0.79 7.80
C LEU A 21 13.68 -0.25 6.99
N GLY A 22 13.51 -1.47 7.53
CA GLY A 22 12.77 -2.55 6.88
C GLY A 22 11.32 -2.18 6.63
N PHE A 23 10.63 -1.59 7.61
CA PHE A 23 9.25 -1.15 7.46
C PHE A 23 9.09 -0.05 6.40
N LEU A 24 10.00 0.92 6.38
CA LEU A 24 9.95 2.03 5.43
C LEU A 24 10.16 1.56 3.99
N VAL A 25 11.12 0.65 3.79
CA VAL A 25 11.42 0.05 2.48
C VAL A 25 10.26 -0.84 2.04
N ALA A 26 9.78 -1.77 2.88
CA ALA A 26 8.66 -2.64 2.57
C ALA A 26 7.41 -1.85 2.17
N ARG A 27 7.11 -0.76 2.89
CA ARG A 27 6.00 0.14 2.55
C ARG A 27 6.14 0.75 1.15
N ARG A 28 7.35 1.18 0.77
CA ARG A 28 7.61 1.76 -0.56
C ARG A 28 7.45 0.72 -1.67
N TYR A 29 7.97 -0.49 -1.46
CA TYR A 29 7.85 -1.58 -2.42
C TYR A 29 6.40 -2.03 -2.60
N MET A 30 5.64 -2.15 -1.51
CA MET A 30 4.23 -2.53 -1.55
C MET A 30 3.39 -1.52 -2.33
N ILE A 31 3.64 -0.21 -2.15
CA ILE A 31 2.92 0.84 -2.89
C ILE A 31 3.23 0.75 -4.40
N LYS A 32 4.50 0.51 -4.78
CA LYS A 32 4.87 0.32 -6.20
C LYS A 32 4.19 -0.91 -6.80
N TYR A 33 4.19 -2.02 -6.07
CA TYR A 33 3.54 -3.25 -6.51
C TYR A 33 2.04 -3.07 -6.79
N LEU A 34 1.33 -2.33 -5.93
CA LEU A 34 -0.09 -2.01 -6.11
C LEU A 34 -0.37 -1.03 -7.26
N GLN A 35 0.64 -0.27 -7.71
CA GLN A 35 0.54 0.62 -8.87
C GLN A 35 0.73 -0.15 -10.17
N ASP A 36 1.69 -1.07 -10.20
CA ASP A 36 1.99 -1.87 -11.38
C ASP A 36 0.92 -2.95 -11.65
N ASN A 37 0.25 -3.44 -10.59
CA ASN A 37 -0.92 -4.33 -10.69
C ASN A 37 -2.10 -3.71 -9.93
N PRO A 38 -2.96 -2.93 -10.62
CA PRO A 38 -4.05 -2.22 -9.95
C PRO A 38 -4.95 -3.23 -9.23
N PRO A 39 -5.27 -3.01 -7.95
CA PRO A 39 -6.01 -3.98 -7.14
C PRO A 39 -7.47 -4.16 -7.56
N ILE A 40 -7.96 -3.38 -8.53
CA ILE A 40 -9.37 -3.41 -8.95
C ILE A 40 -9.47 -3.48 -10.47
N ASN A 41 -10.08 -4.57 -10.93
CA ASN A 41 -10.48 -4.82 -12.31
C ASN A 41 -12.03 -4.91 -12.40
N GLU A 42 -12.58 -4.98 -13.61
CA GLU A 42 -14.04 -5.04 -13.84
C GLU A 42 -14.68 -6.27 -13.19
N ASP A 43 -13.95 -7.39 -13.10
CA ASP A 43 -14.44 -8.64 -12.49
C ASP A 43 -14.56 -8.55 -10.98
N ILE A 44 -13.58 -7.95 -10.28
CA ILE A 44 -13.64 -7.68 -8.84
C ILE A 44 -14.83 -6.76 -8.55
N VAL A 45 -15.05 -5.72 -9.36
CA VAL A 45 -16.20 -4.82 -9.20
C VAL A 45 -17.52 -5.56 -9.44
N ARG A 46 -17.59 -6.41 -10.46
CA ARG A 46 -18.75 -7.28 -10.72
C ARG A 46 -19.02 -8.18 -9.53
N THR A 47 -18.01 -8.91 -9.04
CA THR A 47 -18.14 -9.82 -7.91
C THR A 47 -18.52 -9.07 -6.63
N MET A 48 -17.96 -7.89 -6.38
CA MET A 48 -18.36 -7.03 -5.25
C MET A 48 -19.84 -6.62 -5.36
N MET A 49 -20.30 -6.18 -6.53
CA MET A 49 -21.70 -5.79 -6.73
C MET A 49 -22.66 -6.98 -6.65
N THR A 50 -22.25 -8.14 -7.16
CA THR A 50 -23.00 -9.40 -7.07
C THR A 50 -23.06 -9.93 -5.64
N GLN A 51 -22.00 -9.79 -4.84
CA GLN A 51 -22.02 -10.11 -3.40
C GLN A 51 -23.03 -9.25 -2.62
N MET A 52 -23.31 -8.04 -3.08
CA MET A 52 -24.34 -7.16 -2.50
C MET A 52 -25.76 -7.47 -3.01
N GLY A 53 -25.97 -8.59 -3.73
CA GLY A 53 -27.28 -9.03 -4.21
C GLY A 53 -27.84 -8.21 -5.38
N ARG A 54 -27.02 -7.37 -6.02
CA ARG A 54 -27.40 -6.66 -7.25
C ARG A 54 -26.83 -7.37 -8.46
N THR A 55 -27.63 -7.53 -9.51
CA THR A 55 -27.17 -7.92 -10.83
C THR A 55 -26.49 -6.73 -11.49
N PRO A 56 -25.16 -6.71 -11.62
CA PRO A 56 -24.46 -5.53 -12.12
C PRO A 56 -24.67 -5.37 -13.63
N SER A 57 -25.08 -4.18 -14.07
CA SER A 57 -25.04 -3.79 -15.49
C SER A 57 -23.62 -3.38 -15.90
N GLU A 58 -23.15 -3.80 -17.07
CA GLU A 58 -21.83 -3.46 -17.64
C GLU A 58 -21.48 -1.96 -17.58
N LYS A 59 -22.50 -1.10 -17.70
CA LYS A 59 -22.32 0.36 -17.63
C LYS A 59 -22.08 0.85 -16.21
N GLN A 60 -22.77 0.26 -15.23
CA GLN A 60 -22.57 0.55 -13.81
C GLN A 60 -21.22 0.06 -13.32
N VAL A 61 -20.78 -1.13 -13.74
CA VAL A 61 -19.43 -1.65 -13.42
C VAL A 61 -18.36 -0.67 -13.90
N ARG A 62 -18.45 -0.18 -15.14
CA ARG A 62 -17.50 0.80 -15.67
C ARG A 62 -17.55 2.15 -14.96
N GLN A 63 -18.74 2.61 -14.56
CA GLN A 63 -18.89 3.86 -13.80
C GLN A 63 -18.26 3.74 -12.41
N VAL A 64 -18.50 2.62 -11.73
CA VAL A 64 -17.92 2.31 -10.42
C VAL A 64 -16.41 2.13 -10.53
N MET A 65 -15.93 1.37 -11.51
CA MET A 65 -14.49 1.21 -11.78
C MET A 65 -13.80 2.56 -12.01
N LYS A 66 -14.42 3.50 -12.73
CA LYS A 66 -13.87 4.87 -12.91
C LYS A 66 -13.83 5.65 -11.60
N ALA A 67 -14.90 5.62 -10.81
CA ALA A 67 -14.95 6.30 -9.51
C ALA A 67 -13.92 5.72 -8.52
N ILE A 68 -13.80 4.40 -8.51
CA ILE A 68 -12.81 3.68 -7.74
C ILE A 68 -11.40 4.01 -8.22
N SER A 69 -11.09 3.89 -9.50
CA SER A 69 -9.75 4.19 -10.04
C SER A 69 -9.31 5.61 -9.65
N SER A 70 -10.23 6.59 -9.71
CA SER A 70 -9.96 7.96 -9.27
C SER A 70 -9.69 8.11 -7.76
N GLN A 71 -10.21 7.21 -6.92
CA GLN A 71 -9.91 7.15 -5.48
C GLN A 71 -8.62 6.38 -5.18
N TYR A 72 -8.36 5.28 -5.91
CA TYR A 72 -7.16 4.43 -5.80
C TYR A 72 -5.92 5.05 -6.43
N GLU A 73 -6.07 6.15 -7.18
CA GLU A 73 -5.07 7.22 -7.25
C GLU A 73 -4.87 7.90 -5.87
N LEU A 74 -4.77 7.08 -4.81
CA LEU A 74 -4.40 7.47 -3.47
C LEU A 74 -3.06 8.17 -3.57
N LYS A 75 -3.15 9.50 -3.60
CA LYS A 75 -2.37 10.37 -2.74
C LYS A 75 -0.88 10.02 -2.86
N LYS A 76 -0.28 10.33 -4.03
CA LYS A 76 1.13 10.76 -4.01
C LYS A 76 1.24 11.64 -2.77
N PRO A 77 2.17 11.40 -1.81
CA PRO A 77 2.42 12.41 -0.79
C PRO A 77 2.58 13.70 -1.58
N LYS A 78 1.68 14.68 -1.36
CA LYS A 78 1.84 16.01 -1.90
C LYS A 78 3.30 16.29 -1.64
N LYS A 79 4.15 16.32 -2.69
CA LYS A 79 5.51 16.82 -2.53
C LYS A 79 5.27 18.11 -1.78
N ASP A 80 5.75 18.18 -0.54
CA ASP A 80 5.71 19.41 0.21
C ASP A 80 6.14 20.46 -0.78
N LYS A 81 5.22 21.37 -1.10
CA LYS A 81 5.60 22.62 -1.74
C LYS A 81 6.41 23.31 -0.65
N LYS A 82 7.68 22.91 -0.53
CA LYS A 82 8.70 23.67 0.15
C LYS A 82 8.83 24.93 -0.70
N LYS A 83 7.99 25.90 -0.36
CA LYS A 83 8.29 27.31 -0.55
C LYS A 83 9.58 27.61 0.19
#